data_AF-A0A395NSU1-F1
#
_entry.id   AF-A0A395NSU1-F1
#
_cell.length_a   1.000
_cell.length_b   1.000
_cell.length_c   1.000
_cell.angle_alpha   90.00
_cell.angle_beta   90.00
_cell.angle_gamma   90.00
#
_symmetry.space_group_name_H-M   'P 1'
#
loop_
_entity.id
_entity.type
_entity.pdbx_description
1 polymer ?
#
loop_
_entity_poly.entity_id
_entity_poly.type
_entity_poly.pdbx_seq_one_letter_code
_entity_poly.pdbx_strand_id
1 'polypeptide(L)'
;IQKIQDREYVATTTGGGTTAAEGDDEEPDETPATRGGGRGRGRGGRGRGGGGSARGGRGSGLKVFVPTQLGVALILGFDRMSFETSLGKPFLRKEMELQMKAICEGSTTRRAVLDQSIAQYRQVFLQSQEQVGVLKQIYDALIEQIADTRLQSRS
;
A
#
# COMPACT_ATOMS: atom_id res chain seq x y z
N ILE A 1 8.20 8.95 -9.32
CA ILE A 1 6.81 9.34 -8.95
C ILE A 1 6.18 10.22 -10.03
N GLN A 2 6.84 11.29 -10.48
CA GLN A 2 6.36 12.18 -11.58
C GLN A 2 5.86 11.42 -12.82
N LYS A 3 6.67 10.49 -13.36
CA LYS A 3 6.34 9.69 -14.56
C LYS A 3 5.06 8.83 -14.47
N ILE A 4 4.57 8.54 -13.26
CA ILE A 4 3.35 7.73 -13.04
C ILE A 4 2.11 8.65 -13.03
N GLN A 5 2.27 9.90 -12.57
CA GLN A 5 1.23 10.95 -12.63
C GLN A 5 1.04 11.44 -14.06
N ASP A 6 2.14 11.65 -14.80
CA ASP A 6 2.11 12.13 -16.19
C ASP A 6 1.42 11.14 -17.15
N ARG A 7 1.33 9.86 -16.75
CA ARG A 7 0.68 8.78 -17.51
C ARG A 7 -0.69 8.38 -16.94
N GLU A 8 -1.25 9.17 -16.03
CA GLU A 8 -2.57 8.97 -15.40
C GLU A 8 -2.81 7.59 -14.76
N TYR A 9 -1.75 6.88 -14.36
CA TYR A 9 -1.91 5.56 -13.74
C TYR A 9 -2.41 5.61 -12.29
N VAL A 10 -2.33 6.78 -11.65
CA VAL A 10 -2.77 6.95 -10.26
C VAL A 10 -3.37 8.32 -10.01
N ALA A 11 -4.54 8.36 -9.36
CA ALA A 11 -5.13 9.58 -8.84
C ALA A 11 -4.41 10.01 -7.56
N THR A 12 -3.98 11.27 -7.47
CA THR A 12 -3.39 11.83 -6.26
C THR A 12 -4.14 13.05 -5.77
N THR A 13 -4.43 13.12 -4.47
CA THR A 13 -4.93 14.33 -3.83
C THR A 13 -3.85 14.94 -2.94
N THR A 14 -3.76 16.27 -2.91
CA THR A 14 -2.94 16.98 -1.92
C THR A 14 -3.76 17.05 -0.64
N GLY A 15 -3.41 16.26 0.38
CA GLY A 15 -4.14 16.24 1.64
C GLY A 15 -4.16 17.61 2.33
N GLY A 16 -5.32 18.25 2.38
CA GLY A 16 -5.68 19.19 3.44
C GLY A 16 -6.32 18.36 4.56
N GLY A 17 -5.74 18.41 5.77
CA GLY A 17 -5.98 17.44 6.82
C GLY A 17 -7.44 17.22 7.22
N THR A 18 -7.78 15.95 7.48
CA THR A 18 -8.87 15.54 8.37
C THR A 18 -8.55 14.13 8.85
N THR A 19 -7.80 14.04 9.95
CA THR A 19 -7.67 12.81 10.74
C THR A 19 -8.92 12.71 11.61
N ALA A 20 -9.89 11.90 11.18
CA ALA A 20 -10.92 11.39 12.06
C ALA A 20 -10.32 10.24 12.89
N ALA A 21 -10.58 10.29 14.19
CA ALA A 21 -10.05 9.43 15.23
C ALA A 21 -10.76 8.07 15.29
N GLU A 22 -10.00 7.02 15.60
CA GLU A 22 -10.36 5.69 16.13
C GLU A 22 -9.02 4.92 16.18
N GLY A 23 -8.53 4.22 17.20
CA GLY A 23 -8.95 3.73 18.51
C GLY A 23 -7.88 2.69 18.90
N ASP A 24 -7.50 2.63 20.18
CA ASP A 24 -6.38 1.85 20.79
C ASP A 24 -6.21 0.38 20.35
N ASP A 25 -4.95 -0.10 20.30
CA ASP A 25 -4.32 -1.06 21.25
C ASP A 25 -3.11 -1.81 20.61
N GLU A 26 -2.19 -2.27 21.48
CA GLU A 26 -0.98 -3.14 21.28
C GLU A 26 0.44 -2.50 21.30
N GLU A 27 1.04 -2.54 22.49
CA GLU A 27 2.47 -2.52 22.89
C GLU A 27 3.21 -3.85 22.51
N PRO A 28 4.52 -4.06 22.76
CA PRO A 28 5.71 -3.18 22.85
C PRO A 28 6.91 -3.72 21.99
N ASP A 29 8.02 -2.99 21.84
CA ASP A 29 9.35 -3.64 21.85
C ASP A 29 10.49 -2.71 22.29
N GLU A 30 11.32 -3.25 23.18
CA GLU A 30 12.40 -2.60 23.92
C GLU A 30 13.65 -2.38 23.05
N THR A 31 14.18 -1.15 23.01
CA THR A 31 15.54 -0.93 22.49
C THR A 31 16.56 -0.94 23.64
N PRO A 32 17.68 -1.69 23.55
CA PRO A 32 18.65 -1.77 24.63
C PRO A 32 19.52 -0.50 24.68
N ALA A 33 19.52 0.16 25.84
CA ALA A 33 20.37 1.31 26.12
C ALA A 33 21.81 0.88 26.46
N THR A 34 22.77 1.31 25.64
CA THR A 34 24.21 1.18 25.92
C THR A 34 24.66 2.24 26.93
N ARG A 35 25.63 1.84 27.76
CA ARG A 35 26.12 2.51 28.98
C ARG A 35 27.00 3.75 28.75
N GLY A 36 26.95 4.65 29.73
CA GLY A 36 27.98 5.67 30.04
C GLY A 36 27.39 7.08 29.99
N GLY A 37 27.49 7.97 30.98
CA GLY A 37 28.34 8.07 32.16
C GLY A 37 28.70 9.56 32.31
N GLY A 38 28.50 10.16 33.49
CA GLY A 38 29.18 11.41 33.86
C GLY A 38 28.32 12.66 34.05
N ARG A 39 28.40 13.18 35.29
CA ARG A 39 27.82 14.41 35.82
C ARG A 39 28.57 15.65 35.29
N GLY A 40 27.88 16.76 35.05
CA GLY A 40 28.52 18.05 34.78
C GLY A 40 27.58 19.24 34.92
N ARG A 41 27.72 20.00 36.03
CA ARG A 41 27.15 21.33 36.25
C ARG A 41 27.87 22.35 35.37
N GLY A 42 27.15 23.25 34.70
CA GLY A 42 27.73 24.37 33.96
C GLY A 42 26.73 25.51 33.76
N ARG A 43 27.07 26.68 34.30
CA ARG A 43 26.27 27.91 34.42
C ARG A 43 26.82 28.93 33.42
N GLY A 44 25.95 29.64 32.71
CA GLY A 44 26.30 30.77 31.81
C GLY A 44 25.74 30.56 30.39
N GLY A 45 25.24 31.54 29.66
CA GLY A 45 25.16 32.98 29.82
C GLY A 45 24.24 33.54 28.72
N ARG A 46 23.80 34.78 28.91
CA ARG A 46 22.90 35.53 28.03
C ARG A 46 23.53 35.74 26.65
N GLY A 47 22.77 35.52 25.58
CA GLY A 47 23.12 35.89 24.21
C GLY A 47 21.88 36.34 23.44
N ARG A 48 21.79 37.64 23.20
CA ARG A 48 20.77 38.33 22.38
C ARG A 48 21.29 38.42 20.95
N GLY A 49 20.53 37.92 19.99
CA GLY A 49 20.72 38.07 18.54
C GLY A 49 19.68 37.17 17.86
N GLY A 50 18.81 37.59 16.96
CA GLY A 50 18.92 38.67 16.00
C GLY A 50 18.73 38.04 14.61
N GLY A 51 17.59 38.31 13.98
CA GLY A 51 17.45 38.21 12.52
C GLY A 51 16.74 36.97 11.96
N GLY A 52 15.74 37.24 11.12
CA GLY A 52 15.66 36.58 9.81
C GLY A 52 14.73 35.38 9.69
N SER A 53 13.51 35.65 9.20
CA SER A 53 12.78 34.88 8.19
C SER A 53 12.98 33.35 8.17
N ALA A 54 11.99 32.64 8.68
CA ALA A 54 11.62 31.34 8.12
C ALA A 54 10.09 31.25 8.12
N ARG A 55 9.51 31.87 7.10
CA ARG A 55 8.40 31.35 6.30
C ARG A 55 7.85 30.04 6.89
N GLY A 56 6.89 30.16 7.80
CA GLY A 56 6.14 29.03 8.32
C GLY A 56 5.57 28.30 7.12
N GLY A 57 6.23 27.20 6.75
CA GLY A 57 5.92 26.42 5.58
C GLY A 57 4.46 26.02 5.68
N ARG A 58 3.63 26.58 4.79
CA ARG A 58 2.34 25.98 4.47
C ARG A 58 2.64 24.52 4.19
N GLY A 59 2.19 23.65 5.09
CA GLY A 59 2.42 22.21 5.01
C GLY A 59 2.16 21.79 3.57
N SER A 60 3.22 21.36 2.89
CA SER A 60 3.11 20.77 1.57
C SER A 60 2.23 19.55 1.76
N GLY A 61 0.94 19.69 1.47
CA GLY A 61 -0.05 18.64 1.65
C GLY A 61 0.50 17.34 1.08
N LEU A 62 0.62 16.32 1.94
CA LEU A 62 1.14 15.03 1.53
C LEU A 62 0.29 14.53 0.37
N LYS A 63 0.94 14.22 -0.75
CA LYS A 63 0.26 13.66 -1.91
C LYS A 63 -0.06 12.20 -1.58
N VAL A 64 -1.34 11.88 -1.45
CA VAL A 64 -1.80 10.51 -1.19
C VAL A 64 -2.33 9.89 -2.47
N PHE A 65 -2.15 8.57 -2.59
CA PHE A 65 -2.73 7.79 -3.67
C PHE A 65 -4.16 7.41 -3.30
N VAL A 66 -5.11 7.71 -4.19
CA VAL A 66 -6.52 7.35 -4.01
C VAL A 66 -6.85 6.26 -5.03
N PRO A 67 -7.31 5.07 -4.58
CA PRO A 67 -7.66 4.00 -5.50
C PRO A 67 -8.88 4.41 -6.34
N THR A 68 -8.90 3.99 -7.60
CA THR A 68 -10.05 4.19 -8.46
C THR A 68 -11.15 3.20 -8.12
N GLN A 69 -12.40 3.54 -8.46
CA GLN A 69 -13.55 2.65 -8.26
C GLN A 69 -13.34 1.30 -8.95
N LEU A 70 -12.82 1.33 -10.18
CA LEU A 70 -12.45 0.12 -10.91
C LEU A 70 -11.39 -0.70 -10.15
N GLY A 71 -10.36 -0.04 -9.62
CA GLY A 71 -9.30 -0.72 -8.85
C GLY A 71 -9.84 -1.40 -7.59
N VAL A 72 -10.73 -0.72 -6.85
CA VAL A 72 -11.38 -1.30 -5.65
C VAL A 72 -12.26 -2.49 -6.04
N ALA A 73 -13.10 -2.35 -7.07
CA ALA A 73 -13.97 -3.42 -7.54
C ALA A 73 -13.19 -4.66 -7.97
N LEU A 74 -12.06 -4.49 -8.65
CA LEU A 74 -11.21 -5.61 -9.08
C LEU A 74 -10.62 -6.37 -7.90
N ILE A 75 -10.07 -5.67 -6.90
CA ILE A 75 -9.47 -6.32 -5.72
C ILE A 75 -10.55 -7.07 -4.93
N LEU A 76 -11.70 -6.43 -4.66
CA LEU A 76 -12.83 -7.09 -3.99
C LEU A 76 -13.34 -8.29 -4.80
N GLY A 77 -13.36 -8.17 -6.13
CA GLY A 77 -13.60 -9.22 -7.11
C GLY A 77 -12.77 -10.46 -6.86
N PHE A 78 -11.46 -10.27 -6.96
CA PHE A 78 -10.49 -11.34 -6.83
C PHE A 78 -10.42 -11.94 -5.41
N ASP A 79 -10.70 -11.15 -4.37
CA ASP A 79 -10.77 -11.68 -3.01
C ASP A 79 -12.03 -12.54 -2.78
N ARG A 80 -13.19 -12.17 -3.35
CA ARG A 80 -14.43 -12.97 -3.24
C ARG A 80 -14.41 -14.26 -4.05
N MET A 81 -13.60 -14.33 -5.09
CA MET A 81 -13.37 -15.57 -5.85
C MET A 81 -12.70 -16.66 -5.00
N SER A 82 -12.21 -16.33 -3.78
CA SER A 82 -11.77 -17.29 -2.76
C SER A 82 -10.76 -18.32 -3.25
N PHE A 83 -9.81 -17.88 -4.08
CA PHE A 83 -8.69 -18.73 -4.50
C PHE A 83 -7.89 -19.21 -3.30
N GLU A 84 -7.35 -20.43 -3.36
CA GLU A 84 -6.34 -20.92 -2.40
C GLU A 84 -5.15 -19.94 -2.32
N THR A 85 -4.85 -19.29 -3.45
CA THR A 85 -3.85 -18.21 -3.53
C THR A 85 -4.55 -16.88 -3.82
N SER A 86 -4.72 -16.03 -2.81
CA SER A 86 -5.33 -14.71 -2.98
C SER A 86 -4.57 -13.89 -4.04
N LEU A 87 -5.29 -13.54 -5.11
CA LEU A 87 -4.77 -12.75 -6.22
C LEU A 87 -4.59 -11.27 -5.86
N GLY A 88 -5.23 -10.78 -4.80
CA GLY A 88 -5.04 -9.43 -4.26
C GLY A 88 -3.79 -9.29 -3.37
N LYS A 89 -3.29 -10.39 -2.82
CA LYS A 89 -2.14 -10.42 -1.91
C LYS A 89 -0.87 -10.87 -2.65
N PRO A 90 0.33 -10.42 -2.23
CA PRO A 90 1.58 -10.61 -2.98
C PRO A 90 2.17 -12.03 -2.86
N PHE A 91 1.36 -13.08 -2.78
CA PHE A 91 1.83 -14.46 -2.55
C PHE A 91 2.61 -15.01 -3.75
N LEU A 92 1.96 -15.12 -4.92
CA LEU A 92 2.59 -15.63 -6.15
C LEU A 92 3.81 -14.81 -6.54
N ARG A 93 3.71 -13.48 -6.40
CA ARG A 93 4.81 -12.58 -6.71
C ARG A 93 6.00 -12.83 -5.80
N LYS A 94 5.78 -12.93 -4.48
CA LYS A 94 6.84 -13.23 -3.51
C LYS A 94 7.49 -14.58 -3.80
N GLU A 95 6.70 -15.61 -4.10
CA GLU A 95 7.22 -16.95 -4.40
C GLU A 95 8.10 -16.94 -5.66
N MET A 96 7.65 -16.31 -6.74
CA MET A 96 8.43 -16.14 -7.97
C MET A 96 9.74 -15.38 -7.70
N GLU A 97 9.69 -14.28 -6.94
CA GLU A 97 10.89 -13.51 -6.58
C GLU A 97 11.90 -14.36 -5.77
N LEU A 98 11.42 -15.24 -4.87
CA LEU A 98 12.27 -16.19 -4.14
C LEU A 98 12.89 -17.24 -5.07
N GLN A 99 12.12 -17.79 -6.01
CA GLN A 99 12.64 -18.74 -7.00
C GLN A 99 13.68 -18.11 -7.91
N MET A 100 13.50 -16.84 -8.30
CA MET A 100 14.51 -16.11 -9.06
C MET A 100 15.80 -15.91 -8.25
N LYS A 101 15.68 -15.65 -6.95
CA LYS A 101 16.85 -15.60 -6.04
C LYS A 101 17.57 -16.94 -5.96
N ALA A 102 16.83 -18.05 -5.90
CA ALA A 102 17.38 -19.40 -5.89
C ALA A 102 18.17 -19.73 -7.17
N ILE A 103 17.75 -19.21 -8.33
CA ILE A 103 18.54 -19.31 -9.58
C ILE A 103 19.87 -18.58 -9.42
N CYS A 104 19.86 -17.36 -8.88
CA CYS A 104 21.08 -16.59 -8.66
C CYS A 104 22.05 -17.29 -7.68
N GLU A 105 21.51 -18.06 -6.74
CA GLU A 105 22.26 -18.85 -5.76
C GLU A 105 22.68 -20.23 -6.31
N GLY A 106 22.23 -20.61 -7.51
CA GLY A 106 22.54 -21.89 -8.16
C GLY A 106 21.81 -23.10 -7.58
N SER A 107 20.81 -22.90 -6.71
CA SER A 107 20.04 -23.99 -6.08
C SER A 107 18.89 -24.49 -6.96
N THR A 108 18.46 -23.73 -7.95
CA THR A 108 17.46 -24.12 -8.95
C THR A 108 17.88 -23.71 -10.37
N THR A 109 17.22 -24.28 -11.38
CA THR A 109 17.48 -23.93 -12.79
C THR A 109 16.39 -23.03 -13.35
N ARG A 110 16.75 -22.16 -14.29
CA ARG A 110 15.80 -21.30 -15.02
C ARG A 110 14.63 -22.10 -15.62
N ARG A 111 14.91 -23.27 -16.18
CA ARG A 111 13.88 -24.12 -16.81
C ARG A 111 12.87 -24.62 -15.79
N ALA A 112 13.33 -25.12 -14.63
CA ALA A 112 12.45 -25.58 -13.57
C ALA A 112 11.52 -24.48 -13.06
N VAL A 113 12.06 -23.28 -12.81
CA VAL A 113 11.28 -22.12 -12.35
C VAL A 113 10.25 -21.69 -13.38
N LEU A 114 10.58 -21.69 -14.68
CA LEU A 114 9.64 -21.35 -15.74
C LEU A 114 8.51 -22.36 -15.85
N ASP A 115 8.83 -23.65 -15.86
CA ASP A 115 7.84 -24.72 -15.97
C ASP A 115 6.86 -24.66 -14.78
N GLN A 116 7.37 -24.45 -13.56
CA GLN A 116 6.56 -24.26 -12.35
C GLN A 116 5.69 -22.99 -12.42
N SER A 117 6.28 -21.84 -12.78
CA SER A 117 5.55 -20.58 -12.86
C SER A 117 4.41 -20.67 -13.86
N ILE A 118 4.65 -21.21 -15.06
CA ILE A 118 3.60 -21.36 -16.09
C ILE A 118 2.47 -22.24 -15.58
N ALA A 119 2.78 -23.34 -14.90
CA ALA A 119 1.77 -24.22 -14.32
C ALA A 119 0.91 -23.49 -13.28
N GLN A 120 1.55 -22.77 -12.34
CA GLN A 120 0.87 -21.98 -11.30
C GLN A 120 -0.03 -20.89 -11.91
N TYR A 121 0.50 -20.07 -12.81
CA TYR A 121 -0.30 -19.01 -13.45
C TYR A 121 -1.44 -19.57 -14.29
N ARG A 122 -1.24 -20.71 -14.98
CA ARG A 122 -2.29 -21.35 -15.77
C ARG A 122 -3.43 -21.87 -14.88
N GLN A 123 -3.12 -22.49 -13.75
CA GLN A 123 -4.12 -22.95 -12.80
C GLN A 123 -4.99 -21.79 -12.32
N VAL A 124 -4.33 -20.72 -11.88
CA VAL A 124 -5.02 -19.52 -11.38
C VAL A 124 -5.86 -18.86 -12.46
N PHE A 125 -5.38 -18.82 -13.71
CA PHE A 125 -6.14 -18.31 -14.84
C PHE A 125 -7.42 -19.10 -15.09
N LEU A 126 -7.35 -20.44 -15.10
CA LEU A 126 -8.52 -21.29 -15.33
C LEU A 126 -9.57 -21.10 -14.22
N GLN A 127 -9.14 -21.11 -12.96
CA GLN A 127 -10.02 -20.85 -11.82
C GLN A 127 -10.66 -19.45 -11.91
N SER A 128 -9.89 -18.44 -12.31
CA SER A 128 -10.41 -17.08 -12.47
C SER A 128 -11.44 -16.99 -13.59
N GLN A 129 -11.20 -17.70 -14.70
CA GLN A 129 -12.10 -17.71 -15.86
C GLN A 129 -13.48 -18.27 -15.50
N GLU A 130 -13.53 -19.37 -14.73
CA GLU A 130 -14.78 -19.98 -14.29
C GLU A 130 -15.64 -19.03 -13.45
N GLN A 131 -14.99 -18.09 -12.74
CA GLN A 131 -15.65 -17.20 -11.80
C GLN A 131 -15.75 -15.75 -12.28
N VAL A 132 -15.48 -15.46 -13.56
CA VAL A 132 -15.57 -14.09 -14.12
C VAL A 132 -16.93 -13.43 -13.83
N GLY A 133 -18.01 -14.21 -13.74
CA GLY A 133 -19.33 -13.72 -13.34
C GLY A 133 -19.34 -13.00 -11.98
N VAL A 134 -18.51 -13.43 -11.03
CA VAL A 134 -18.36 -12.79 -9.72
C VAL A 134 -17.80 -11.38 -9.87
N LEU A 135 -16.80 -11.16 -10.74
CA LEU A 135 -16.25 -9.81 -10.97
C LEU A 135 -17.34 -8.85 -11.45
N LYS A 136 -18.19 -9.32 -12.37
CA LYS A 136 -19.28 -8.51 -12.91
C LYS A 136 -20.29 -8.16 -11.81
N GLN A 137 -20.68 -9.14 -10.98
CA GLN A 137 -21.61 -8.91 -9.87
C GLN A 137 -21.09 -7.88 -8.87
N ILE A 138 -19.79 -7.92 -8.53
CA ILE A 138 -19.21 -6.93 -7.61
C ILE A 138 -19.17 -5.55 -8.26
N TYR A 139 -18.81 -5.49 -9.53
CA TYR A 139 -18.79 -4.24 -10.27
C TYR A 139 -20.18 -3.58 -10.30
N ASP A 140 -21.22 -4.35 -10.62
CA ASP A 140 -22.60 -3.88 -10.65
C ASP A 140 -23.05 -3.40 -9.25
N ALA A 141 -22.79 -4.20 -8.19
CA ALA A 141 -23.12 -3.83 -6.82
C ALA A 141 -22.38 -2.56 -6.32
N LEU A 142 -21.12 -2.38 -6.73
CA LEU A 142 -20.33 -1.21 -6.35
C LEU A 142 -20.83 0.06 -7.04
N ILE A 143 -21.33 -0.05 -8.28
CA ILE A 143 -21.98 1.08 -8.96
C ILE A 143 -23.24 1.51 -8.23
N GLU A 144 -24.10 0.55 -7.84
CA GLU A 144 -25.34 0.82 -7.12
C GLU A 144 -25.07 1.50 -5.76
N GLN A 145 -24.16 0.95 -4.97
CA GLN A 145 -23.77 1.55 -3.68
C GLN A 145 -23.27 3.00 -3.81
N ILE A 146 -22.54 3.29 -4.88
CA ILE A 146 -22.03 4.65 -5.13
C ILE A 146 -23.13 5.59 -5.61
N ALA A 147 -24.07 5.10 -6.42
CA ALA A 147 -25.25 5.88 -6.81
C ALA A 147 -26.06 6.30 -5.58
N ASP A 148 -26.30 5.35 -4.66
CA ASP A 148 -27.01 5.61 -3.40
C ASP A 148 -26.24 6.58 -2.49
N THR A 149 -24.93 6.40 -2.35
CA THR A 149 -24.07 7.29 -1.54
C THR A 149 -24.08 8.73 -2.09
N ARG A 150 -24.08 8.90 -3.41
CA ARG A 150 -24.14 10.22 -4.06
C ARG A 150 -25.51 10.89 -3.87
N LEU A 151 -26.59 10.12 -3.87
CA LEU A 151 -27.94 10.64 -3.61
C LEU A 151 -28.08 11.12 -2.15
N GLN A 152 -27.54 10.37 -1.19
CA GLN A 152 -27.56 10.74 0.22
C GLN A 152 -26.72 12.00 0.54
N SER A 153 -25.62 12.22 -0.17
CA SER A 153 -24.78 13.43 0.03
C SER A 153 -25.36 14.75 -0.52
N ARG A 154 -26.48 14.68 -1.26
CA ARG A 154 -27.13 15.85 -1.90
C ARG A 154 -28.41 16.29 -1.18
N SER A 155 -28.89 15.52 -0.21
CA SER A 155 -29.98 15.88 0.72
C SER A 155 -29.43 16.58 1.95
#